data_AF-A0A7C7QQ95-F1
#
_entry.id   AF-A0A7C7QQ95-F1
#
_cell.length_a   1.000
_cell.length_b   1.000
_cell.length_c   1.000
_cell.angle_alpha   90.00
_cell.angle_beta   90.00
_cell.angle_gamma   90.00
#
_symmetry.space_group_name_H-M   'P 1'
#
loop_
_entity.id
_entity.type
_entity.pdbx_description
1 polymer ?
#
loop_
_entity_poly.entity_id
_entity_poly.type
_entity_poly.pdbx_seq_one_letter_code
_entity_poly.pdbx_strand_id
1 'polypeptide(L)'
;TEMKHTRFIFTDGTGAKRRPAVIISTSDYHHGRRGAIMAAITGNVDRLLVGDHLIAGWREAGLLFPSVATGIIRTIKQTMIERRLGVMPPADMQAIREKLRQVLGLCQGI
;
A
#
# COMPACT_ATOMS: atom_id res chain seq x y z
N THR A 1 -6.28 -5.14 -17.94
CA THR A 1 -6.32 -4.22 -16.79
C THR A 1 -6.56 -4.99 -15.51
N GLU A 2 -5.59 -5.80 -15.08
CA GLU A 2 -5.74 -6.62 -13.88
C GLU A 2 -5.05 -5.92 -12.72
N MET A 3 -5.86 -5.17 -11.97
CA MET A 3 -5.47 -4.48 -10.76
C MET A 3 -5.26 -5.54 -9.68
N LYS A 4 -4.06 -6.08 -9.56
CA LYS A 4 -3.71 -7.02 -8.47
C LYS A 4 -3.56 -6.20 -7.19
N HIS A 5 -4.63 -6.18 -6.39
CA HIS A 5 -4.78 -5.53 -5.09
C HIS A 5 -3.90 -6.20 -4.02
N THR A 6 -2.62 -6.40 -4.30
CA THR A 6 -1.75 -7.31 -3.56
C THR A 6 -1.03 -6.60 -2.43
N ARG A 7 -1.12 -7.17 -1.23
CA ARG A 7 -0.29 -6.76 -0.09
C ARG A 7 0.96 -7.61 0.03
N PHE A 8 2.08 -6.97 0.34
CA PHE A 8 3.38 -7.61 0.44
C PHE A 8 4.03 -7.37 1.79
N ILE A 9 4.77 -8.36 2.27
CA ILE A 9 5.77 -8.14 3.32
C ILE A 9 7.03 -7.55 2.66
N PHE A 10 7.48 -6.43 3.18
CA PHE A 10 8.73 -5.77 2.79
C PHE A 10 9.72 -5.81 3.96
N THR A 11 10.99 -6.02 3.63
CA THR A 11 12.14 -5.80 4.51
C THR A 11 12.73 -4.42 4.22
N ASP A 12 12.91 -3.60 5.24
CA ASP A 12 13.42 -2.23 5.19
C ASP A 12 14.89 -2.08 4.77
N GLY A 13 15.46 -3.10 4.12
CA GLY A 13 16.86 -3.13 3.73
C GLY A 13 17.83 -3.40 4.89
N THR A 14 17.34 -3.46 6.14
CA THR A 14 18.16 -3.73 7.33
C THR A 14 17.97 -5.15 7.89
N GLY A 15 17.05 -5.94 7.31
CA GLY A 15 16.84 -7.35 7.63
C GLY A 15 16.05 -7.63 8.92
N ALA A 16 15.74 -6.62 9.74
CA ALA A 16 15.21 -6.86 11.09
C ALA A 16 13.66 -6.90 11.21
N LYS A 17 12.90 -6.18 10.36
CA LYS A 17 11.43 -6.12 10.50
C LYS A 17 10.69 -6.24 9.17
N ARG A 18 9.89 -7.30 9.08
CA ARG A 18 8.90 -7.56 8.03
C ARG A 18 7.66 -6.71 8.28
N ARG A 19 7.33 -5.82 7.33
CA ARG A 19 6.15 -4.94 7.44
C ARG A 19 5.19 -5.15 6.28
N PRO A 20 3.87 -5.21 6.52
CA PRO A 20 2.89 -5.18 5.45
C PRO A 20 2.97 -3.87 4.67
N ALA A 21 2.69 -3.94 3.38
CA ALA A 21 2.53 -2.81 2.49
C ALA A 21 1.44 -3.11 1.46
N VAL A 22 0.85 -2.08 0.87
CA VAL A 22 -0.09 -2.20 -0.25
C VAL A 22 0.58 -1.70 -1.52
N ILE A 23 0.47 -2.47 -2.60
CA ILE A 23 0.91 -2.02 -3.91
C ILE A 23 -0.11 -1.10 -4.54
N ILE A 24 0.38 0.03 -5.03
CA ILE A 24 -0.43 1.09 -5.63
C ILE A 24 -0.09 1.33 -7.11
N SER A 25 1.04 0.78 -7.59
CA SER A 25 1.39 0.81 -9.01
C SER A 25 0.59 -0.18 -9.86
N THR A 26 0.52 0.10 -11.16
CA THR A 26 -0.13 -0.75 -12.16
C THR A 26 0.72 -1.99 -12.48
N SER A 27 0.09 -3.01 -13.08
CA SER A 27 0.78 -4.17 -13.65
C SER A 27 1.86 -3.76 -14.66
N ASP A 28 1.58 -2.74 -15.46
CA ASP A 28 2.47 -2.33 -16.56
C ASP A 28 3.73 -1.67 -16.00
N TYR A 29 3.58 -0.88 -14.93
CA TYR A 29 4.72 -0.36 -14.18
C TYR A 29 5.57 -1.49 -13.59
N HIS A 30 4.93 -2.53 -13.03
CA HIS A 30 5.65 -3.69 -12.47
C HIS A 30 6.49 -4.40 -13.52
N HIS A 31 5.91 -4.72 -14.68
CA HIS A 31 6.61 -5.47 -15.72
C HIS A 31 7.71 -4.64 -16.37
N GLY A 32 7.43 -3.38 -16.71
CA GLY A 32 8.39 -2.52 -17.43
C GLY A 32 9.60 -2.13 -16.59
N ARG A 33 9.41 -1.78 -15.31
CA ARG A 33 10.49 -1.28 -14.44
C ARG A 33 11.13 -2.33 -13.54
N ARG A 34 10.62 -3.56 -13.53
CA ARG A 34 11.02 -4.62 -12.57
C ARG A 34 10.98 -4.13 -11.10
N GLY A 35 10.06 -3.22 -10.80
CA GLY A 35 9.89 -2.58 -9.50
C GLY A 35 8.42 -2.26 -9.24
N ALA A 36 8.08 -1.95 -7.99
CA ALA A 36 6.72 -1.63 -7.58
C ALA A 36 6.70 -0.35 -6.75
N ILE A 37 5.59 0.39 -6.79
CA ILE A 37 5.31 1.49 -5.87
C ILE A 37 4.37 0.94 -4.80
N MET A 38 4.77 1.10 -3.55
CA MET A 38 4.00 0.68 -2.38
C MET A 38 3.69 1.84 -1.46
N ALA A 39 2.59 1.73 -0.73
CA ALA A 39 2.32 2.52 0.48
C ALA A 39 2.53 1.63 1.72
N ALA A 40 3.23 2.16 2.74
CA ALA A 40 3.49 1.40 3.97
C ALA A 40 2.20 1.21 4.79
N ILE A 41 2.07 0.06 5.46
CA ILE A 41 0.98 -0.19 6.41
C ILE A 41 1.53 -0.16 7.85
N THR A 42 0.81 0.52 8.74
CA THR A 42 1.14 0.60 10.16
C THR A 42 -0.03 0.09 11.02
N GLY A 43 0.28 -0.58 12.12
CA GLY A 43 -0.71 -0.95 13.14
C GLY A 43 -1.04 0.18 14.12
N ASN A 44 -0.37 1.34 14.02
CA ASN A 44 -0.69 2.50 14.84
C ASN A 44 -1.94 3.20 14.27
N VAL A 45 -3.11 2.83 14.77
CA VAL A 45 -4.41 3.37 14.34
C VAL A 45 -4.80 4.68 15.04
N ASP A 46 -4.13 5.02 16.13
CA ASP A 46 -4.43 6.22 16.92
C ASP A 46 -3.90 7.51 16.28
N ARG A 47 -3.03 7.37 15.27
CA ARG A 47 -2.44 8.50 14.54
C ARG A 47 -2.75 8.40 13.06
N LEU A 48 -3.64 9.28 12.59
CA LEU A 48 -3.96 9.46 11.18
C LEU A 48 -3.39 10.79 10.69
N LEU A 49 -2.50 10.73 9.71
CA LEU A 49 -1.93 11.88 9.03
C LEU A 49 -2.58 12.14 7.68
N VAL A 50 -2.26 13.27 7.06
CA VAL A 50 -2.71 13.58 5.70
C VAL A 50 -2.21 12.49 4.74
N GLY A 51 -3.13 11.94 3.94
CA GLY A 51 -2.85 10.82 3.03
C GLY A 51 -3.06 9.43 3.63
N ASP A 52 -3.30 9.33 4.94
CA ASP A 52 -3.57 8.06 5.59
C ASP A 52 -5.02 7.60 5.39
N HIS A 53 -5.22 6.29 5.41
CA HIS A 53 -6.53 5.64 5.35
C HIS A 53 -6.62 4.51 6.38
N LEU A 54 -7.59 4.58 7.28
CA LEU A 54 -7.91 3.50 8.20
C LEU A 54 -8.57 2.35 7.43
N ILE A 55 -7.94 1.17 7.43
CA ILE A 55 -8.39 0.03 6.64
C ILE A 55 -9.56 -0.64 7.35
N ALA A 56 -10.77 -0.52 6.79
CA ALA A 56 -11.98 -1.08 7.36
C ALA A 56 -11.97 -2.62 7.27
N GLY A 57 -11.71 -3.18 6.09
CA GLY A 57 -11.67 -4.62 5.85
C GLY A 57 -10.29 -5.24 6.11
N TRP A 58 -9.63 -4.86 7.21
CA TRP A 58 -8.26 -5.30 7.50
C TRP A 58 -8.13 -6.83 7.57
N ARG A 59 -9.15 -7.51 8.12
CA ARG A 59 -9.25 -8.98 8.22
C ARG A 59 -9.34 -9.64 6.85
N GLU A 60 -10.31 -9.23 6.03
CA GLU A 60 -10.53 -9.74 4.66
C GLU A 60 -9.28 -9.58 3.82
N ALA A 61 -8.58 -8.48 4.06
CA ALA A 61 -7.39 -8.19 3.33
C ALA A 61 -6.20 -9.10 3.75
N GLY A 62 -6.27 -9.76 4.92
CA GLY A 62 -5.22 -10.59 5.52
C GLY A 62 -4.27 -9.91 6.52
N LEU A 63 -4.67 -8.82 7.19
CA LEU A 63 -3.89 -8.27 8.32
C LEU A 63 -4.25 -9.00 9.61
N LEU A 64 -3.30 -9.05 10.53
CA LEU A 64 -3.50 -9.64 11.86
C LEU A 64 -4.24 -8.68 12.81
N PHE A 65 -4.13 -7.37 12.59
CA PHE A 65 -4.67 -6.34 13.47
C PHE A 65 -5.29 -5.21 12.64
N PRO A 66 -6.14 -4.36 13.25
CA PRO A 66 -6.50 -3.06 12.68
C PRO A 66 -5.25 -2.31 12.21
N SER A 67 -5.33 -1.64 11.07
CA SER A 67 -4.17 -0.95 10.50
C SER A 67 -4.56 0.21 9.61
N VAL A 68 -3.57 1.05 9.34
CA VAL A 68 -3.65 2.23 8.49
C VAL A 68 -2.74 2.02 7.28
N ALA A 69 -3.25 2.27 6.08
CA ALA A 69 -2.42 2.50 4.91
C ALA A 69 -1.93 3.96 4.94
N THR A 70 -0.62 4.16 4.95
CA THR A 70 -0.03 5.48 5.16
C THR A 70 0.16 6.25 3.85
N GLY A 71 0.26 7.58 3.93
CA GLY A 71 0.73 8.42 2.82
C GLY A 71 2.21 8.23 2.46
N ILE A 72 2.95 7.37 3.19
CA ILE A 72 4.37 7.09 2.95
C ILE A 72 4.50 6.10 1.79
N ILE A 73 4.80 6.63 0.60
CA ILE A 73 5.02 5.84 -0.61
C ILE A 73 6.51 5.63 -0.91
N ARG A 74 6.86 4.46 -1.46
CA ARG A 74 8.23 4.13 -1.89
C ARG A 74 8.22 3.25 -3.13
N THR A 75 9.22 3.42 -3.98
CA THR A 75 9.54 2.44 -5.02
C THR A 75 10.43 1.36 -4.43
N ILE A 76 10.09 0.09 -4.69
CA ILE A 76 10.82 -1.09 -4.22
C ILE A 76 11.19 -1.98 -5.40
N LYS A 77 12.29 -2.74 -5.26
CA LYS A 77 12.62 -3.82 -6.20
C LYS A 77 11.66 -4.99 -5.98
N GLN A 78 11.32 -5.72 -7.04
CA GLN A 78 10.47 -6.91 -6.93
C GLN A 78 11.06 -7.97 -5.97
N THR A 79 12.38 -8.06 -5.88
CA THR A 79 13.07 -8.99 -4.96
C THR A 79 12.86 -8.67 -3.49
N MET A 80 12.35 -7.48 -3.15
CA MET A 80 12.01 -7.09 -1.77
C MET A 80 10.60 -7.53 -1.37
N ILE A 81 9.82 -8.07 -2.31
CA ILE A 81 8.49 -8.62 -2.06
C ILE A 81 8.64 -10.09 -1.68
N GLU A 82 8.42 -10.42 -0.42
CA GLU A 82 8.57 -11.80 0.05
C GLU A 82 7.36 -12.69 -0.31
N ARG A 83 6.14 -12.22 -0.03
CA ARG A 83 4.91 -12.97 -0.28
C ARG A 83 3.68 -12.08 -0.26
N ARG A 84 2.62 -12.54 -0.93
CA ARG A 84 1.29 -11.92 -0.86
C ARG A 84 0.57 -12.30 0.43
N LEU A 85 0.02 -11.32 1.15
CA LEU A 85 -0.81 -11.55 2.35
C LEU A 85 -2.31 -11.71 2.04
N GLY A 86 -2.80 -10.99 1.04
CA GLY A 86 -4.21 -11.02 0.65
C GLY A 86 -4.55 -9.92 -0.37
N VAL A 87 -5.83 -9.56 -0.41
CA VAL A 87 -6.41 -8.56 -1.34
C VAL A 87 -6.99 -7.40 -0.57
N MET A 88 -6.57 -6.16 -0.84
CA MET A 88 -7.26 -5.00 -0.27
C MET A 88 -8.71 -4.94 -0.79
N PRO A 89 -9.72 -4.80 0.10
CA PRO A 89 -11.10 -4.56 -0.28
C PRO A 89 -11.19 -3.40 -1.28
N PRO A 90 -12.06 -3.50 -2.30
CA PRO A 90 -12.16 -2.47 -3.32
C PRO A 90 -12.45 -1.08 -2.76
N ALA A 91 -13.31 -0.97 -1.73
CA ALA A 91 -13.64 0.28 -1.07
C ALA A 91 -12.41 0.90 -0.36
N ASP A 92 -11.66 0.09 0.40
CA ASP A 92 -10.42 0.55 1.04
C ASP A 92 -9.37 0.96 -0.01
N MET A 93 -9.23 0.20 -1.09
CA MET A 93 -8.29 0.53 -2.15
C MET A 93 -8.67 1.82 -2.88
N GLN A 94 -9.97 2.06 -3.11
CA GLN A 94 -10.45 3.30 -3.70
C GLN A 94 -10.15 4.50 -2.79
N ALA A 95 -10.41 4.39 -1.49
CA ALA A 95 -10.11 5.43 -0.52
C ALA A 95 -8.61 5.73 -0.44
N ILE A 96 -7.76 4.69 -0.41
CA ILE A 96 -6.29 4.84 -0.48
C ILE A 96 -5.88 5.61 -1.73
N ARG A 97 -6.43 5.25 -2.90
CA ARG A 97 -6.11 5.96 -4.16
C ARG A 97 -6.48 7.42 -4.09
N GLU A 98 -7.65 7.75 -3.56
CA GLU A 98 -8.11 9.14 -3.46
C GLU A 98 -7.22 9.94 -2.50
N LYS A 99 -6.91 9.39 -1.32
CA LYS A 99 -5.96 10.02 -0.38
C LYS A 99 -4.58 10.23 -1.01
N LEU A 100 -4.11 9.26 -1.79
CA LEU A 100 -2.82 9.39 -2.48
C LEU A 100 -2.88 10.41 -3.62
N ARG A 101 -3.98 10.51 -4.36
CA ARG A 101 -4.17 11.55 -5.37
C ARG A 101 -4.14 12.94 -4.74
N GLN A 102 -4.74 13.11 -3.55
CA GLN A 102 -4.71 14.37 -2.81
C GLN A 102 -3.28 14.77 -2.42
N VAL A 103 -2.52 13.87 -1.79
CA VAL A 103 -1.13 14.19 -1.38
C VAL A 103 -0.15 14.34 -2.54
N LEU A 104 -0.47 13.78 -3.70
CA LEU A 104 0.31 13.92 -4.94
C LEU A 104 -0.15 15.09 -5.83
N GLY A 105 -1.17 15.86 -5.41
CA GLY A 105 -1.70 16.97 -6.21
C GLY A 105 -2.36 16.54 -7.52
N LEU A 106 -2.92 15.32 -7.58
CA LEU A 106 -3.54 14.73 -8.78
C LEU A 106 -5.07 14.90 -8.84
N CYS A 107 -5.69 15.45 -7.80
CA CYS A 107 -7.09 15.88 -7.80
C CYS A 107 -7.11 17.31 -8.37
N GLN A 108 -7.43 17.48 -9.65
CA GLN A 108 -7.28 18.77 -10.33
C GLN A 108 -8.16 19.89 -9.74
N GLY A 109 -7.55 21.07 -9.69
CA GLY A 109 -8.05 22.35 -9.19
C GLY A 109 -6.91 23.33 -8.89
N ILE A 110 -5.89 23.41 -9.77
CA ILE A 110 -4.98 24.56 -9.93
C ILE A 110 -4.83 24.79 -11.43
#